data_AF-A0A1J1ICH4-F1
#
_entry.id   AF-A0A1J1ICH4-F1
#
_cell.length_a   1.000
_cell.length_b   1.000
_cell.length_c   1.000
_cell.angle_alpha   90.00
_cell.angle_beta   90.00
_cell.angle_gamma   90.00
#
_symmetry.space_group_name_H-M   'P 1'
#
loop_
_entity.id
_entity.type
_entity.pdbx_description
1 polymer ?
#
loop_
_entity_poly.entity_id
_entity_poly.type
_entity_poly.pdbx_seq_one_letter_code
_entity_poly.pdbx_strand_id
1 'polypeptide(L)'
;MKLLSFVTLLVLFAVVYGATIKYDRYYEGDEELKRFEIFKDNVRKVEEHNAGESTFKLGINKFSDMNNDEFRKKHLYRGLGLKPRPRQKVSEENKE
;
A
#
# COMPACT_ATOMS: atom_id res chain seq x y z
N MET A 1 -2.79 11.66 -25.28
CA MET A 1 -2.16 10.73 -24.30
C MET A 1 -1.62 11.41 -23.02
N LYS A 2 -2.12 12.58 -22.60
CA LYS A 2 -1.77 13.18 -21.28
C LYS A 2 -3.00 13.67 -20.49
N LEU A 3 -4.18 13.11 -20.76
CA LEU A 3 -5.38 13.37 -19.95
C LEU A 3 -5.59 12.29 -18.88
N LEU A 4 -5.01 11.10 -19.12
CA LEU A 4 -4.94 9.98 -18.16
C LEU A 4 -3.98 10.25 -16.98
N SER A 5 -3.34 11.41 -16.91
CA SER A 5 -2.28 11.72 -15.92
C SER A 5 -2.70 12.71 -14.83
N PHE A 6 -3.80 13.45 -15.00
CA PHE A 6 -4.26 14.39 -13.97
C PHE A 6 -5.51 13.88 -13.26
N VAL A 7 -6.44 13.24 -13.99
CA VAL A 7 -7.65 12.64 -13.41
C VAL A 7 -7.30 11.44 -12.54
N THR A 8 -6.34 10.60 -12.95
CA THR A 8 -5.87 9.47 -12.14
C THR A 8 -5.14 9.93 -10.88
N LEU A 9 -4.30 10.97 -10.97
CA LEU A 9 -3.63 11.57 -9.82
C LEU A 9 -4.63 12.23 -8.88
N LEU A 10 -5.63 12.94 -9.40
CA LEU A 10 -6.69 13.58 -8.62
C LEU A 10 -7.60 12.55 -7.95
N VAL A 11 -7.93 11.44 -8.63
CA VAL A 11 -8.69 10.32 -8.05
C VAL A 11 -7.85 9.59 -7.01
N LEU A 12 -6.55 9.34 -7.25
CA LEU A 12 -5.64 8.76 -6.26
C LEU A 12 -5.48 9.68 -5.04
N PHE A 13 -5.32 10.98 -5.25
CA PHE A 13 -5.26 11.98 -4.19
C PHE A 13 -6.58 11.99 -3.41
N ALA A 14 -7.73 12.11 -4.06
CA ALA A 14 -9.03 12.08 -3.40
C ALA A 14 -9.27 10.76 -2.63
N VAL A 15 -8.83 9.63 -3.15
CA VAL A 15 -8.96 8.31 -2.50
C VAL A 15 -7.99 8.17 -1.32
N VAL A 16 -6.75 8.66 -1.44
CA VAL A 16 -5.76 8.68 -0.35
C VAL A 16 -6.23 9.62 0.75
N TYR A 17 -6.59 10.86 0.43
CA TYR A 17 -7.08 11.85 1.39
C TYR A 17 -8.41 11.43 2.01
N GLY A 18 -9.32 10.83 1.22
CA GLY A 18 -10.55 10.24 1.74
C GLY A 18 -10.29 9.07 2.70
N ALA A 19 -9.30 8.22 2.39
CA ALA A 19 -8.90 7.12 3.27
C ALA A 19 -8.22 7.62 4.55
N THR A 20 -7.37 8.65 4.48
CA THR A 20 -6.70 9.20 5.67
C THR A 20 -7.71 9.85 6.62
N ILE A 21 -8.68 10.61 6.10
CA ILE A 21 -9.78 11.17 6.89
C ILE A 21 -10.64 10.06 7.50
N LYS A 22 -11.02 9.06 6.70
CA LYS A 22 -11.88 7.95 7.18
C LYS A 22 -11.23 7.13 8.30
N TYR A 23 -9.91 6.99 8.27
CA TYR A 23 -9.17 6.15 9.22
C TYR A 23 -8.37 6.95 10.25
N ASP A 24 -8.61 8.25 10.38
CA ASP A 24 -7.97 9.14 11.37
C ASP A 24 -6.43 9.09 11.29
N ARG A 25 -5.91 9.18 10.06
CA ARG A 25 -4.47 9.12 9.73
C ARG A 25 -4.02 10.51 9.30
N TYR A 26 -3.00 11.05 9.95
CA TYR A 26 -2.38 12.31 9.57
C TYR A 26 -0.87 12.10 9.38
N TYR A 27 -0.35 12.57 8.25
CA TYR A 27 1.05 12.47 7.87
C TYR A 27 1.55 13.83 7.40
N GLU A 28 2.81 14.14 7.69
CA GLU A 28 3.45 15.41 7.34
C GLU A 28 4.80 15.14 6.67
N GLY A 29 5.18 16.03 5.75
CA GLY A 29 6.48 15.99 5.07
C GLY A 29 6.73 14.68 4.32
N ASP A 30 7.94 14.13 4.46
CA ASP A 30 8.39 12.95 3.71
C ASP A 30 7.57 11.69 4.00
N GLU A 31 6.95 11.60 5.18
CA GLU A 31 6.11 10.45 5.53
C GLU A 31 4.82 10.45 4.70
N GLU A 32 4.24 11.60 4.37
CA GLU A 32 3.06 11.69 3.51
C GLU A 32 3.35 11.13 2.11
N LEU A 33 4.46 11.55 1.50
CA LEU A 33 4.91 11.07 0.19
C LEU A 33 5.17 9.56 0.21
N LYS A 34 5.84 9.07 1.26
CA LYS A 34 6.09 7.63 1.42
C LYS A 34 4.80 6.83 1.56
N ARG A 35 3.83 7.32 2.33
CA ARG A 35 2.52 6.67 2.53
C ARG A 35 1.71 6.67 1.24
N PHE A 36 1.79 7.74 0.45
CA PHE A 36 1.18 7.84 -0.87
C PHE A 36 1.74 6.78 -1.84
N GLU A 37 3.07 6.62 -1.91
CA GLU A 37 3.69 5.61 -2.79
C GLU A 37 3.32 4.18 -2.37
N ILE A 38 3.33 3.88 -1.06
CA ILE A 38 2.86 2.58 -0.55
C ILE A 38 1.39 2.34 -0.91
N PHE A 39 0.57 3.38 -0.80
CA PHE A 39 -0.85 3.30 -1.12
C PHE A 39 -1.08 2.99 -2.60
N LYS A 40 -0.38 3.68 -3.52
CA LYS A 40 -0.43 3.39 -4.96
C LYS A 40 -0.10 1.93 -5.26
N ASP A 41 0.98 1.42 -4.68
CA ASP A 41 1.39 0.03 -4.86
C ASP A 41 0.34 -0.95 -4.35
N ASN A 42 -0.35 -0.62 -3.25
CA ASN A 42 -1.40 -1.47 -2.71
C ASN A 42 -2.69 -1.38 -3.51
N VAL A 43 -3.07 -0.22 -4.06
CA VAL A 43 -4.18 -0.08 -5.01
C VAL A 43 -3.95 -0.96 -6.23
N ARG A 44 -2.75 -0.90 -6.82
CA ARG A 44 -2.38 -1.74 -7.98
C ARG A 44 -2.55 -3.23 -7.65
N LYS A 45 -2.10 -3.68 -6.48
CA LYS A 45 -2.31 -5.08 -6.03
C LYS A 45 -3.78 -5.45 -5.90
N VAL A 46 -4.62 -4.53 -5.41
CA VAL A 46 -6.07 -4.74 -5.31
C VAL A 46 -6.68 -4.91 -6.70
N GLU A 47 -6.33 -4.03 -7.64
CA GLU A 47 -6.81 -4.09 -9.02
C GLU A 47 -6.38 -5.39 -9.72
N GLU A 48 -5.09 -5.73 -9.64
CA GLU A 48 -4.54 -6.96 -10.23
C GLU A 48 -5.21 -8.22 -9.65
N HIS A 49 -5.40 -8.29 -8.33
CA HIS A 49 -6.06 -9.43 -7.70
C HIS A 49 -7.54 -9.54 -8.09
N ASN A 50 -8.25 -8.40 -8.11
CA ASN A 50 -9.68 -8.36 -8.41
C ASN A 50 -9.98 -8.55 -9.90
N ALA A 51 -9.00 -8.37 -10.79
CA ALA A 51 -9.12 -8.63 -12.22
C ALA A 51 -8.99 -10.13 -12.57
N GLY A 52 -8.39 -10.93 -11.69
CA GLY A 52 -8.28 -12.39 -11.85
C GLY A 52 -9.50 -13.15 -11.33
N GLU A 53 -9.45 -14.48 -11.47
CA GLU A 53 -10.44 -15.38 -10.88
C GLU A 53 -10.07 -15.70 -9.42
N SER A 54 -10.53 -14.85 -8.50
CA SER A 54 -10.39 -15.06 -7.06
C SER A 54 -11.75 -15.32 -6.41
N THR A 55 -11.77 -16.19 -5.40
CA THR A 55 -12.98 -16.46 -4.60
C THR A 55 -13.30 -15.32 -3.63
N PHE A 56 -12.42 -14.33 -3.50
CA PHE A 56 -12.62 -13.14 -2.70
C PHE A 56 -12.11 -11.90 -3.42
N LYS A 57 -12.50 -10.72 -2.94
CA LYS A 57 -12.02 -9.43 -3.45
C LYS A 57 -11.21 -8.72 -2.37
N LEU A 58 -10.13 -8.08 -2.80
CA LEU A 58 -9.43 -7.11 -1.98
C LEU A 58 -10.13 -5.75 -2.06
N GLY A 59 -9.97 -4.96 -0.99
CA GLY A 59 -10.52 -3.62 -0.90
C GLY A 59 -9.58 -2.68 -0.17
N ILE A 60 -9.73 -1.40 -0.45
CA ILE A 60 -8.99 -0.34 0.24
C ILE A 60 -9.47 -0.25 1.70
N ASN A 61 -8.53 -0.34 2.63
CA ASN A 61 -8.79 -0.39 4.07
C ASN A 61 -7.73 0.38 4.87
N LYS A 62 -7.83 0.34 6.20
CA LYS A 62 -6.93 1.06 7.13
C LYS A 62 -5.45 0.62 7.10
N PHE A 63 -5.13 -0.44 6.36
CA PHE A 63 -3.78 -0.96 6.16
C PHE A 63 -3.24 -0.67 4.76
N SER A 64 -4.03 -0.03 3.89
CA SER A 64 -3.64 0.21 2.49
C SER A 64 -2.45 1.15 2.34
N ASP A 65 -2.08 1.91 3.36
CA ASP A 65 -0.91 2.77 3.42
C ASP A 65 0.27 2.15 4.19
N MET A 66 0.18 0.87 4.55
CA MET A 66 1.26 0.10 5.17
C MET A 66 1.89 -0.85 4.15
N ASN A 67 3.22 -0.97 4.21
CA ASN A 67 3.87 -2.06 3.50
C ASN A 67 3.75 -3.38 4.31
N ASN A 68 3.99 -4.52 3.67
CA ASN A 68 3.80 -5.84 4.30
C ASN A 68 4.71 -6.04 5.53
N ASP A 69 5.93 -5.51 5.51
CA ASP A 69 6.86 -5.63 6.63
C ASP A 69 6.43 -4.78 7.82
N GLU A 70 5.93 -3.57 7.58
CA GLU A 70 5.31 -2.70 8.59
C GLU A 70 4.07 -3.37 9.20
N PHE A 71 3.19 -3.92 8.36
CA PHE A 71 1.99 -4.64 8.81
C PHE A 71 2.39 -5.80 9.72
N ARG A 72 3.34 -6.65 9.28
CA ARG A 72 3.81 -7.79 10.07
C ARG A 72 4.43 -7.37 11.39
N LYS A 73 5.30 -6.35 11.36
CA LYS A 73 5.96 -5.84 12.57
C LYS A 73 4.97 -5.29 13.59
N LYS A 74 3.97 -4.51 13.14
CA LYS A 74 3.01 -3.84 14.01
C LYS A 74 1.88 -4.76 14.49
N HIS A 75 1.40 -5.66 13.64
CA HIS A 75 0.16 -6.41 13.88
C HIS A 75 0.33 -7.92 14.07
N LEU A 76 1.40 -8.54 13.57
CA LEU A 76 1.61 -9.99 13.68
C LEU A 76 2.67 -10.35 14.73
N TYR A 77 3.86 -9.77 14.60
CA TYR A 77 5.01 -10.15 15.42
C TYR A 77 4.95 -9.65 16.85
N ARG A 78 4.38 -8.46 17.08
CA ARG A 78 4.23 -7.90 18.43
C ARG A 78 3.36 -8.76 19.34
N GLY A 79 2.32 -9.41 18.81
CA GLY A 79 1.42 -10.26 19.58
C GLY A 79 1.96 -11.66 19.90
N LEU A 80 2.97 -12.12 19.15
CA LEU A 80 3.50 -13.48 19.25
C LEU A 80 4.88 -13.54 19.94
N GLY A 81 5.46 -12.41 20.33
CA GLY A 81 6.83 -12.34 20.86
C GLY A 81 7.92 -12.74 19.86
N LEU A 82 7.56 -12.87 18.58
CA LEU A 82 8.48 -13.28 17.51
C LEU A 82 9.24 -12.08 16.98
N LYS A 83 10.57 -12.20 16.81
CA LYS A 83 11.35 -11.18 16.10
C LYS A 83 11.25 -11.41 14.59
N PRO A 84 11.02 -10.36 13.77
CA PRO A 84 11.08 -10.50 12.32
C PRO A 84 12.46 -10.99 11.89
N ARG A 85 12.53 -12.05 11.08
CA ARG A 85 13.79 -12.43 10.42
C ARG A 85 14.13 -11.38 9.35
N PRO A 86 15.40 -10.97 9.19
CA PRO A 86 15.79 -10.07 8.11
C PRO A 86 15.44 -10.70 6.76
N ARG A 87 14.68 -9.96 5.94
CA ARG A 87 14.38 -10.40 4.57
C ARG A 87 15.66 -10.24 3.75
N GLN A 88 16.13 -11.32 3.13
CA GLN A 88 17.15 -11.21 2.09
C GLN A 88 16.53 -10.40 0.94
N LYS A 89 17.14 -9.25 0.58
CA LYS A 89 16.74 -8.51 -0.61
C LYS A 89 17.00 -9.44 -1.80
N VAL A 90 15.96 -9.79 -2.53
CA VAL A 90 16.14 -10.40 -3.86
C VAL A 90 16.80 -9.32 -4.71
N SER A 91 18.05 -9.53 -5.12
CA SER A 91 18.75 -8.61 -6.01
C SER A 91 17.95 -8.49 -7.31
N GLU A 92 17.84 -7.27 -7.83
CA GLU A 92 17.12 -6.95 -9.07
C GLU A 92 17.84 -7.46 -10.33
N GLU A 93 18.80 -8.37 -10.17
CA GLU A 93 19.76 -8.82 -11.18
C GLU A 93 19.21 -9.88 -12.15
N ASN A 94 17.98 -10.37 -11.94
CA ASN A 94 17.36 -11.41 -12.79
C ASN A 94 16.24 -10.87 -13.70
N LYS A 95 16.29 -9.60 -14.09
CA LYS A 95 15.44 -9.06 -15.17
C LYS A 95 16.32 -8.69 -16.36
N GLU A 96 16.87 -9.71 -17.01
CA GLU A 96 17.23 -9.65 -18.44
C GLU A 96 16.04 -10.12 -19.29
#